data_AF-A0A8H7WLU5-F1
#
_entry.id   AF-A0A8H7WLU5-F1
#
_cell.length_a   1.000
_cell.length_b   1.000
_cell.length_c   1.000
_cell.angle_alpha   90.00
_cell.angle_beta   90.00
_cell.angle_gamma   90.00
#
_symmetry.space_group_name_H-M   'P 1'
#
loop_
_entity.id
_entity.type
_entity.pdbx_description
1 polymer ?
#
loop_
_entity_poly.entity_id
_entity_poly.type
_entity_poly.pdbx_seq_one_letter_code
_entity_poly.pdbx_strand_id
1 'polypeptide(L)'
;MSLMRLLQRKPTGEIVFREPTSGDVPAYAILSHTWGEEEVVYQDLKKGKDKSKTVNKAGWRKIQFCAKQAAVDGLEYFWVDTCCIDKKNAVELGAAINSMFRWYQNAARCYVYLSDVSKPDTGVDDQRAWGEAFRKSRWFTRGWTLQELIAPRLVDFFSSEGGRLGSKLSLESKIYEITGIANKALRGDALSNFSIKERRSWAEHRNTTIEEDEAYCLIGIFDVSMVPNYGERKDQAFRRLEEEIHKVYKGVDFEQFAVGLDLVSFPEPTQFFAREKELSRMHELLQGHSNRSCVVLHGLGGMGKTQLAITYARRHKEKYTAIFWLNANDEDSLKLSFRDVAQQVLRHHPSTSVLSIVDQDKDLDQVVSVVKAWLDYPQNARWLMIYDNFDNPKTPGNPDNSAVDIRQFLPRADHGSIIVTARSSHVRQGERIHVQKLLDIRESLEIVSNMSGRKGIKKDPDAIALVKELDGLPLALSTAGAYLEHVTTSFSDYLRLYKTSWLKLQTTSPLLDYENRTLHTTWQITFDRIQQQNTASAKLLKAMGIF
;
A
#
# COMPACT_ATOMS: atom_id res chain seq x y z
N MET A 1 13.33 22.39 -15.26
CA MET A 1 11.86 22.55 -15.19
C MET A 1 11.33 22.74 -16.60
N SER A 2 10.40 21.88 -17.04
CA SER A 2 9.72 22.05 -18.32
C SER A 2 8.92 23.36 -18.31
N LEU A 3 8.99 24.14 -19.39
CA LEU A 3 8.20 25.36 -19.55
C LEU A 3 6.74 24.98 -19.78
N MET A 4 5.90 25.14 -18.76
CA MET A 4 4.45 24.90 -18.88
C MET A 4 3.79 26.03 -19.67
N ARG A 5 3.16 25.70 -20.78
CA ARG A 5 2.36 26.63 -21.58
C ARG A 5 0.90 26.58 -21.11
N LEU A 6 0.31 27.74 -20.84
CA LEU A 6 -1.09 27.87 -20.40
C LEU A 6 -1.91 28.63 -21.43
N LEU A 7 -3.21 28.35 -21.45
CA LEU A 7 -4.21 29.20 -22.07
C LEU A 7 -4.76 30.20 -21.04
N GLN A 8 -5.06 31.40 -21.50
CA GLN A 8 -5.67 32.47 -20.72
C GLN A 8 -7.01 32.83 -21.35
N ARG A 9 -8.08 32.86 -20.55
CA ARG A 9 -9.36 33.43 -20.96
C ARG A 9 -9.38 34.92 -20.61
N LYS A 10 -9.34 35.79 -21.62
CA LYS A 10 -9.47 37.24 -21.43
C LYS A 10 -10.89 37.60 -20.97
N PRO A 11 -11.09 38.78 -20.34
CA PRO A 11 -12.42 39.28 -19.98
C PRO A 11 -13.39 39.34 -21.17
N THR A 12 -12.87 39.57 -22.38
CA THR A 12 -13.62 39.54 -23.65
C THR A 12 -14.13 38.15 -24.04
N GLY A 13 -13.73 37.11 -23.32
CA GLY A 13 -13.99 35.71 -23.67
C GLY A 13 -12.99 35.12 -24.66
N GLU A 14 -12.05 35.90 -25.19
CA GLU A 14 -11.01 35.41 -26.08
C GLU A 14 -10.05 34.46 -25.35
N ILE A 15 -9.66 33.38 -26.03
CA ILE A 15 -8.68 32.41 -25.55
C ILE A 15 -7.36 32.65 -26.30
N VAL A 16 -6.28 32.87 -25.55
CA VAL A 16 -4.92 33.10 -26.07
C VAL A 16 -3.89 32.32 -25.25
N PHE A 17 -2.72 32.03 -25.85
CA PHE A 17 -1.59 31.52 -25.09
C PHE A 17 -1.03 32.59 -24.15
N ARG A 18 -0.67 32.19 -22.94
CA ARG A 18 0.17 32.99 -22.04
C ARG A 18 1.63 32.83 -22.46
N GLU A 19 2.37 33.93 -22.51
CA GLU A 19 3.82 33.85 -22.68
C GLU A 19 4.47 33.22 -21.44
N PRO A 20 5.39 32.26 -21.60
CA PRO A 20 6.09 31.65 -20.47
C PRO A 20 6.98 32.70 -19.79
N THR A 21 6.67 33.06 -18.55
CA THR A 21 7.58 33.84 -17.69
C THR A 21 8.42 32.90 -16.86
N SER A 22 9.70 33.19 -16.67
CA SER A 22 10.67 32.41 -15.87
C SER A 22 10.40 32.38 -14.35
N GLY A 23 9.19 32.74 -13.91
CA GLY A 23 8.77 32.83 -12.50
C GLY A 23 7.67 31.84 -12.12
N ASP A 24 6.87 32.19 -11.10
CA ASP A 24 5.81 31.33 -10.56
C ASP A 24 4.68 31.02 -11.56
N VAL A 25 4.27 29.75 -11.58
CA VAL A 25 3.11 29.29 -12.35
C VAL A 25 1.84 29.73 -11.60
N PRO A 26 0.93 30.53 -12.21
CA PRO A 26 -0.28 31.01 -11.56
C PRO A 26 -1.24 29.84 -11.31
N ALA A 27 -2.25 30.04 -10.46
CA ALA A 27 -3.31 29.04 -10.32
C ALA A 27 -4.00 28.78 -11.67
N TYR A 28 -4.15 27.51 -12.05
CA TYR A 28 -4.77 27.10 -13.30
C TYR A 28 -5.72 25.91 -13.11
N ALA A 29 -6.71 25.82 -13.99
CA ALA A 29 -7.49 24.61 -14.18
C ALA A 29 -6.81 23.67 -15.19
N ILE A 30 -7.05 22.37 -15.10
CA ILE A 30 -6.53 21.39 -16.06
C ILE A 30 -7.69 20.56 -16.64
N LEU A 31 -7.70 20.36 -17.95
CA LEU A 31 -8.73 19.58 -18.63
C LEU A 31 -8.27 18.13 -18.82
N SER A 32 -9.02 17.20 -18.25
CA SER A 32 -8.92 15.77 -18.52
C SER A 32 -10.05 15.37 -19.47
N HIS A 33 -9.70 14.73 -20.59
CA HIS A 33 -10.68 14.32 -21.60
C HIS A 33 -10.16 13.17 -22.45
N THR A 34 -11.08 12.44 -23.08
CA THR A 34 -10.71 11.49 -24.12
C THR A 34 -10.57 12.21 -25.46
N TRP A 35 -9.48 11.98 -26.17
CA TRP A 35 -9.33 12.50 -27.53
C TRP A 35 -10.41 11.91 -28.44
N GLY A 36 -10.97 12.75 -29.29
CA GLY A 36 -11.96 12.39 -30.30
C GLY A 36 -11.57 12.90 -31.67
N GLU A 37 -12.57 13.08 -32.53
CA GLU A 37 -12.38 13.64 -33.86
C GLU A 37 -12.07 15.13 -33.78
N GLU A 38 -11.23 15.61 -34.70
CA GLU A 38 -10.88 17.02 -34.85
C GLU A 38 -10.43 17.71 -33.56
N GLU A 39 -9.41 17.16 -32.88
CA GLU A 39 -8.80 17.86 -31.75
C GLU A 39 -8.12 19.16 -32.20
N VAL A 40 -8.18 20.16 -31.32
CA VAL A 40 -7.45 21.42 -31.49
C VAL A 40 -6.02 21.19 -31.04
N VAL A 41 -5.06 21.34 -31.95
CA VAL A 41 -3.64 21.14 -31.66
C VAL A 41 -2.91 22.46 -31.48
N TYR A 42 -1.68 22.42 -30.94
CA TYR A 42 -0.88 23.62 -30.70
C TYR A 42 -0.76 24.54 -31.92
N GLN A 43 -0.60 23.95 -33.12
CA GLN A 43 -0.44 24.70 -34.36
C GLN A 43 -1.70 25.47 -34.78
N ASP A 44 -2.89 25.08 -34.30
CA ASP A 44 -4.16 25.74 -34.60
C ASP A 44 -4.35 27.04 -33.82
N LEU A 45 -3.64 27.20 -32.70
CA LEU A 45 -3.77 28.34 -31.79
C LEU A 45 -2.59 29.33 -31.87
N LYS A 46 -1.65 29.12 -32.80
CA LYS A 46 -0.54 30.05 -33.04
C LYS A 46 -1.03 31.41 -33.52
N LYS A 47 -0.34 32.47 -33.08
CA LYS A 47 -0.60 33.85 -33.49
C LYS A 47 -0.52 33.97 -35.03
N GLY A 48 -1.51 34.63 -35.64
CA GLY A 48 -1.58 34.81 -37.10
C GLY A 48 -2.26 33.68 -37.89
N LYS A 49 -2.74 32.62 -37.24
CA LYS A 49 -3.59 31.60 -37.88
C LYS A 49 -5.05 32.05 -37.94
N ASP A 50 -5.72 31.69 -39.03
CA ASP A 50 -7.16 31.85 -39.17
C ASP A 50 -7.90 30.95 -38.16
N LYS A 51 -8.46 31.58 -37.12
CA LYS A 51 -9.20 30.90 -36.04
C LYS A 51 -10.56 30.38 -36.49
N SER A 52 -11.10 30.81 -37.65
CA SER A 52 -12.45 30.42 -38.10
C SER A 52 -12.60 28.90 -38.27
N LYS A 53 -11.57 28.25 -38.82
CA LYS A 53 -11.52 26.79 -38.97
C LYS A 53 -11.36 26.08 -37.63
N THR A 54 -10.60 26.66 -36.71
CA THR A 54 -10.35 26.08 -35.38
C THR A 54 -11.62 26.05 -34.53
N VAL A 55 -12.45 27.09 -34.60
CA VAL A 55 -13.69 27.20 -33.81
C VAL A 55 -14.73 26.14 -34.20
N ASN A 56 -14.69 25.66 -35.44
CA ASN A 56 -15.62 24.64 -35.95
C ASN A 56 -15.23 23.21 -35.54
N LYS A 57 -14.00 22.99 -35.08
CA LYS A 57 -13.52 21.66 -34.65
C LYS A 57 -14.28 21.17 -33.42
N ALA A 58 -14.61 19.87 -33.38
CA ALA A 58 -15.26 19.28 -32.21
C ALA A 58 -14.44 19.46 -30.91
N GLY A 59 -13.11 19.38 -30.97
CA GLY A 59 -12.22 19.62 -29.83
C GLY A 59 -12.33 21.04 -29.25
N TRP A 60 -12.75 22.03 -30.04
CA TRP A 60 -12.91 23.41 -29.56
C TRP A 60 -14.00 23.53 -28.50
N ARG A 61 -15.05 22.70 -28.55
CA ARG A 61 -16.11 22.68 -27.53
C ARG A 61 -15.56 22.32 -26.15
N LYS A 62 -14.58 21.40 -26.09
CA LYS A 62 -13.92 20.98 -24.84
C LYS A 62 -13.08 22.12 -24.25
N ILE A 63 -12.36 22.84 -25.11
CA ILE A 63 -11.58 24.03 -24.74
C ILE A 63 -12.50 25.15 -24.22
N GLN A 64 -13.60 25.43 -24.92
CA GLN A 64 -14.58 26.42 -24.49
C GLN A 64 -15.25 26.05 -23.18
N PHE A 65 -15.61 24.77 -23.00
CA PHE A 65 -16.13 24.25 -21.74
C PHE A 65 -15.13 24.52 -20.60
N CYS A 66 -13.87 24.09 -20.77
CA CYS A 66 -12.83 24.28 -19.75
C CYS A 66 -12.64 25.77 -19.41
N ALA A 67 -12.58 26.64 -20.42
CA ALA A 67 -12.42 28.09 -20.23
C ALA A 67 -13.61 28.71 -19.47
N LYS A 68 -14.84 28.28 -19.76
CA LYS A 68 -16.05 28.74 -19.06
C LYS A 68 -16.08 28.24 -17.62
N GLN A 69 -15.81 26.96 -17.40
CA GLN A 69 -15.82 26.37 -16.07
C GLN A 69 -14.69 26.94 -15.20
N ALA A 70 -13.49 27.14 -15.75
CA ALA A 70 -12.39 27.83 -15.08
C ALA A 70 -12.83 29.23 -14.61
N ALA A 71 -13.50 30.01 -15.45
CA ALA A 71 -13.99 31.33 -15.08
C ALA A 71 -15.06 31.30 -13.96
N VAL A 72 -15.96 30.30 -13.97
CA VAL A 72 -16.93 30.08 -12.88
C VAL A 72 -16.22 29.83 -11.55
N ASP A 73 -15.13 29.07 -11.58
CA ASP A 73 -14.31 28.75 -10.42
C ASP A 73 -13.24 29.83 -10.10
N GLY A 74 -13.29 30.99 -10.75
CA GLY A 74 -12.38 32.12 -10.49
C GLY A 74 -10.95 31.95 -11.03
N LEU A 75 -10.74 31.03 -11.96
CA LEU A 75 -9.44 30.74 -12.59
C LEU A 75 -9.35 31.39 -13.97
N GLU A 76 -8.33 32.22 -14.17
CA GLU A 76 -8.08 32.88 -15.46
C GLU A 76 -7.32 31.98 -16.45
N TYR A 77 -6.52 31.05 -15.92
CA TYR A 77 -5.64 30.19 -16.68
C TYR A 77 -6.11 28.74 -16.66
N PHE A 78 -5.87 28.05 -17.78
CA PHE A 78 -6.15 26.63 -17.88
C PHE A 78 -5.19 25.92 -18.84
N TRP A 79 -5.10 24.60 -18.70
CA TRP A 79 -4.22 23.75 -19.50
C TRP A 79 -4.99 22.62 -20.18
N VAL A 80 -4.62 22.34 -21.42
CA VAL A 80 -5.18 21.25 -22.24
C VAL A 80 -4.04 20.60 -23.02
N ASP A 81 -3.81 19.30 -22.86
CA ASP A 81 -2.67 18.57 -23.42
C ASP A 81 -2.58 18.64 -24.96
N THR A 82 -3.73 18.67 -25.64
CA THR A 82 -3.81 18.67 -27.10
C THR A 82 -3.20 19.91 -27.73
N CYS A 83 -3.34 21.07 -27.08
CA CYS A 83 -2.89 22.35 -27.63
C CYS A 83 -1.83 23.08 -26.80
N CYS A 84 -1.63 22.70 -25.53
CA CYS A 84 -0.59 23.30 -24.69
C CYS A 84 0.78 22.64 -24.90
N ILE A 85 0.86 21.48 -25.54
CA ILE A 85 2.12 20.79 -25.88
C ILE A 85 2.32 20.82 -27.40
N ASP A 86 3.50 21.26 -27.86
CA ASP A 86 3.90 21.07 -29.25
C ASP A 86 4.37 19.63 -29.47
N LYS A 87 3.41 18.74 -29.78
CA LYS A 87 3.66 17.31 -30.01
C LYS A 87 4.59 17.04 -31.22
N LYS A 88 4.87 18.05 -32.07
CA LYS A 88 5.87 17.94 -33.15
C LYS A 88 7.31 18.16 -32.68
N ASN A 89 7.50 18.74 -31.49
CA ASN A 89 8.81 18.94 -30.90
C ASN A 89 9.08 17.81 -29.90
N ALA A 90 9.91 16.83 -30.30
CA ALA A 90 10.21 15.67 -29.48
C ALA A 90 10.83 16.02 -28.10
N VAL A 91 11.63 17.10 -28.04
CA VAL A 91 12.22 17.58 -26.78
C VAL A 91 11.14 18.13 -25.85
N GLU A 92 10.22 18.93 -26.38
CA GLU A 92 9.07 19.45 -25.62
C GLU A 92 8.14 18.32 -25.16
N LEU A 93 7.82 17.39 -26.06
CA LEU A 93 6.98 16.23 -25.77
C LEU A 93 7.57 15.35 -24.67
N GLY A 94 8.87 15.03 -24.76
CA GLY A 94 9.57 14.25 -23.74
C GLY A 94 9.59 14.95 -22.37
N ALA A 95 9.85 16.26 -22.36
CA ALA A 95 9.80 17.06 -21.14
C ALA A 95 8.37 17.15 -20.56
N ALA A 96 7.36 17.21 -21.41
CA ALA A 96 5.95 17.24 -21.01
C ALA A 96 5.50 15.90 -20.40
N ILE A 97 5.84 14.77 -21.02
CA ILE A 97 5.51 13.42 -20.50
C ILE A 97 6.06 13.25 -19.08
N ASN A 98 7.32 13.64 -18.83
CA ASN A 98 7.94 13.56 -17.51
C ASN A 98 7.42 14.62 -16.50
N SER A 99 6.67 15.63 -16.95
CA SER A 99 6.14 16.71 -16.09
C SER A 99 4.64 16.63 -15.86
N MET A 100 3.91 15.86 -16.67
CA MET A 100 2.45 15.90 -16.74
C MET A 100 1.78 15.50 -15.42
N PHE A 101 2.28 14.47 -14.74
CA PHE A 101 1.76 14.10 -13.41
C PHE A 101 1.86 15.27 -12.42
N ARG A 102 3.01 15.96 -12.37
CA ARG A 102 3.19 17.15 -11.53
C ARG A 102 2.29 18.32 -11.95
N TRP A 103 2.04 18.49 -13.24
CA TRP A 103 1.11 19.51 -13.73
C TRP A 103 -0.34 19.21 -13.33
N TYR A 104 -0.76 17.94 -13.35
CA TYR A 104 -2.06 17.54 -12.80
C TYR A 104 -2.11 17.72 -11.28
N GLN A 105 -1.04 17.35 -10.57
CA GLN A 105 -0.94 17.48 -9.11
C GLN A 105 -1.04 18.93 -8.63
N ASN A 106 -0.43 19.87 -9.37
CA ASN A 106 -0.39 21.29 -9.03
C ASN A 106 -1.58 22.10 -9.58
N ALA A 107 -2.46 21.48 -10.35
CA ALA A 107 -3.66 22.16 -10.84
C ALA A 107 -4.59 22.52 -9.67
N ALA A 108 -5.17 23.72 -9.71
CA ALA A 108 -6.15 24.14 -8.70
C ALA A 108 -7.43 23.30 -8.79
N ARG A 109 -7.84 22.94 -10.01
CA ARG A 109 -8.95 22.01 -10.30
C ARG A 109 -8.67 21.22 -11.57
N CYS A 110 -9.06 19.95 -11.57
CA CYS A 110 -9.12 19.11 -12.75
C CYS A 110 -10.58 18.92 -13.18
N TYR A 111 -10.89 19.29 -14.43
CA TYR A 111 -12.21 19.08 -15.01
C TYR A 111 -12.16 17.86 -15.92
N VAL A 112 -12.93 16.83 -15.58
CA VAL A 112 -13.09 15.64 -16.40
C VAL A 112 -14.32 15.82 -17.27
N TYR A 113 -14.11 16.00 -18.57
CA TYR A 113 -15.19 16.16 -19.55
C TYR A 113 -15.50 14.82 -20.23
N LEU A 114 -16.65 14.24 -19.90
CA LEU A 114 -17.10 12.94 -20.41
C LEU A 114 -18.01 13.14 -21.62
N SER A 115 -17.43 13.06 -22.82
CA SER A 115 -18.20 13.27 -24.06
C SER A 115 -19.20 12.15 -24.38
N ASP A 116 -19.15 11.02 -23.66
CA ASP A 116 -20.00 9.84 -23.83
C ASP A 116 -21.00 9.62 -22.68
N VAL A 117 -21.13 10.62 -21.79
CA VAL A 117 -22.08 10.59 -20.68
C VAL A 117 -22.97 11.81 -20.79
N SER A 118 -24.26 11.60 -21.05
CA SER A 118 -25.26 12.66 -21.07
C SER A 118 -25.98 12.76 -19.73
N LYS A 119 -26.25 13.99 -19.27
CA LYS A 119 -27.12 14.26 -18.11
C LYS A 119 -28.33 15.07 -18.61
N PRO A 120 -29.51 14.43 -18.80
CA PRO A 120 -30.72 15.13 -19.19
C PRO A 120 -31.10 16.19 -18.14
N ASP A 121 -31.49 17.38 -18.58
CA ASP A 121 -31.92 18.47 -17.70
C ASP A 121 -33.37 18.24 -17.25
N THR A 122 -33.56 17.34 -16.29
CA THR A 122 -34.88 17.01 -15.73
C THR A 122 -35.20 17.78 -14.44
N GLY A 123 -34.31 18.69 -13.99
CA GLY A 123 -34.45 19.44 -12.74
C GLY A 123 -34.30 18.60 -11.45
N VAL A 124 -34.11 17.28 -11.57
CA VAL A 124 -33.88 16.35 -10.44
C VAL A 124 -32.48 15.76 -10.57
N ASP A 125 -31.67 15.83 -9.52
CA ASP A 125 -30.34 15.19 -9.50
C ASP A 125 -30.47 13.67 -9.30
N ASP A 126 -30.96 12.98 -10.33
CA ASP A 126 -31.09 11.52 -10.32
C ASP A 126 -29.82 10.86 -10.84
N GLN A 127 -28.96 10.41 -9.93
CA GLN A 127 -27.76 9.63 -10.28
C GLN A 127 -28.07 8.33 -11.03
N ARG A 128 -29.30 7.82 -10.98
CA ARG A 128 -29.69 6.64 -11.76
C ARG A 128 -29.73 6.95 -13.25
N ALA A 129 -30.05 8.18 -13.64
CA ALA A 129 -30.20 8.57 -15.04
C ALA A 129 -28.89 8.51 -15.84
N TRP A 130 -27.76 8.89 -15.23
CA TRP A 130 -26.44 8.92 -15.88
C TRP A 130 -25.45 7.90 -15.31
N GLY A 131 -25.78 7.25 -14.19
CA GLY A 131 -24.86 6.41 -13.43
C GLY A 131 -24.36 5.18 -14.18
N GLU A 132 -25.14 4.63 -15.11
CA GLU A 132 -24.70 3.51 -15.95
C GLU A 132 -23.76 3.97 -17.07
N ALA A 133 -24.10 5.07 -17.76
CA ALA A 133 -23.23 5.68 -18.78
C ALA A 133 -21.88 6.09 -18.18
N PHE A 134 -21.87 6.65 -16.97
CA PHE A 134 -20.64 6.97 -16.24
C PHE A 134 -19.76 5.73 -16.03
N ARG A 135 -20.33 4.61 -15.59
CA ARG A 135 -19.58 3.35 -15.38
C ARG A 135 -18.98 2.79 -16.67
N LYS A 136 -19.66 3.00 -17.80
CA LYS A 136 -19.24 2.54 -19.12
C LYS A 136 -18.41 3.56 -19.89
N SER A 137 -18.15 4.74 -19.32
CA SER A 137 -17.44 5.80 -20.03
C SER A 137 -16.04 5.32 -20.41
N ARG A 138 -15.67 5.59 -21.67
CA ARG A 138 -14.35 5.28 -22.22
C ARG A 138 -13.25 6.01 -21.47
N TRP A 139 -13.55 7.08 -20.74
CA TRP A 139 -12.57 7.78 -19.93
C TRP A 139 -11.87 6.87 -18.91
N PHE A 140 -12.58 5.91 -18.32
CA PHE A 140 -12.01 4.96 -17.36
C PHE A 140 -11.08 3.91 -18.00
N THR A 141 -11.14 3.73 -19.32
CA THR A 141 -10.36 2.72 -20.06
C THR A 141 -9.16 3.31 -20.80
N ARG A 142 -8.88 4.62 -20.67
CA ARG A 142 -7.71 5.26 -21.27
C ARG A 142 -6.52 5.24 -20.31
N GLY A 143 -5.33 4.95 -20.83
CA GLY A 143 -4.09 4.89 -20.03
C GLY A 143 -3.78 6.22 -19.34
N TRP A 144 -3.66 7.29 -20.13
CA TRP A 144 -3.30 8.62 -19.62
C TRP A 144 -4.26 9.16 -18.56
N THR A 145 -5.56 8.84 -18.60
CA THR A 145 -6.53 9.36 -17.62
C THR A 145 -6.31 8.82 -16.19
N LEU A 146 -5.47 7.79 -16.02
CA LEU A 146 -5.10 7.28 -14.70
C LEU A 146 -4.40 8.35 -13.85
N GLN A 147 -3.36 8.98 -14.39
CA GLN A 147 -2.66 10.07 -13.69
C GLN A 147 -3.57 11.31 -13.55
N GLU A 148 -4.49 11.53 -14.47
CA GLU A 148 -5.44 12.67 -14.44
C GLU A 148 -6.49 12.52 -13.34
N LEU A 149 -6.76 11.27 -12.93
CA LEU A 149 -7.62 10.94 -11.79
C LEU A 149 -6.86 11.04 -10.46
N ILE A 150 -5.66 10.47 -10.42
CA ILE A 150 -4.89 10.26 -9.19
C ILE A 150 -4.16 11.52 -8.76
N ALA A 151 -3.45 12.18 -9.67
CA ALA A 151 -2.53 13.27 -9.33
C ALA A 151 -3.24 14.52 -8.77
N PRO A 152 -4.35 15.03 -9.35
CA PRO A 152 -4.98 16.24 -8.86
C PRO A 152 -5.67 16.02 -7.52
N ARG A 153 -5.62 17.02 -6.64
CA ARG A 153 -6.36 17.00 -5.37
C ARG A 153 -7.88 17.13 -5.59
N LEU A 154 -8.29 18.02 -6.48
CA LEU A 154 -9.70 18.29 -6.79
C LEU A 154 -10.00 17.88 -8.23
N VAL A 155 -10.94 16.95 -8.40
CA VAL A 155 -11.41 16.45 -9.69
C VAL A 155 -12.93 16.52 -9.71
N ASP A 156 -13.48 17.19 -10.72
CA ASP A 156 -14.92 17.33 -10.95
C ASP A 156 -15.28 16.73 -12.31
N PHE A 157 -16.31 15.88 -12.35
CA PHE A 157 -16.79 15.18 -13.53
C PHE A 157 -17.98 15.91 -14.15
N PHE A 158 -17.97 16.05 -15.48
CA PHE A 158 -18.98 16.76 -16.24
C PHE A 158 -19.46 15.93 -17.43
N SER A 159 -20.75 16.06 -17.75
CA SER A 159 -21.40 15.43 -18.91
C SER A 159 -21.01 16.08 -20.24
N SER A 160 -21.46 15.49 -21.35
CA SER A 160 -21.33 16.05 -22.70
C SER A 160 -22.00 17.41 -22.88
N GLU A 161 -22.94 17.76 -22.02
CA GLU A 161 -23.63 19.06 -22.00
C GLU A 161 -22.94 20.08 -21.08
N GLY A 162 -21.89 19.66 -20.34
CA GLY A 162 -21.22 20.47 -19.33
C GLY A 162 -21.92 20.48 -17.96
N GLY A 163 -22.89 19.60 -17.74
CA GLY A 163 -23.55 19.44 -16.45
C GLY A 163 -22.68 18.69 -15.44
N ARG A 164 -22.54 19.22 -14.22
CA ARG A 164 -21.74 18.56 -13.17
C ARG A 164 -22.42 17.25 -12.72
N LEU A 165 -21.65 16.17 -12.74
CA LEU A 165 -22.05 14.82 -12.31
C LEU A 165 -21.65 14.55 -10.84
N GLY A 166 -20.52 15.10 -10.42
CA GLY A 166 -20.00 14.96 -9.07
C GLY A 166 -18.49 15.21 -9.00
N SER A 167 -17.95 15.14 -7.79
CA SER A 167 -16.50 15.19 -7.53
C SER A 167 -15.92 13.78 -7.37
N LYS A 168 -14.59 13.65 -7.48
CA LYS A 168 -13.87 12.42 -7.12
C LYS A 168 -14.22 11.90 -5.73
N LEU A 169 -14.38 12.78 -4.75
CA LEU A 169 -14.74 12.40 -3.37
C LEU A 169 -16.20 11.92 -3.28
N SER A 170 -17.15 12.65 -3.87
CA SER A 170 -18.57 12.25 -3.84
C SER A 170 -18.87 10.98 -4.63
N LEU A 171 -17.99 10.61 -5.57
CA LEU A 171 -18.13 9.42 -6.42
C LEU A 171 -17.10 8.33 -6.07
N GLU A 172 -16.38 8.43 -4.95
CA GLU A 172 -15.24 7.57 -4.62
C GLU A 172 -15.59 6.06 -4.67
N SER A 173 -16.74 5.66 -4.11
CA SER A 173 -17.18 4.26 -4.11
C SER A 173 -17.40 3.73 -5.52
N LYS A 174 -18.00 4.55 -6.39
CA LYS A 174 -18.28 4.19 -7.78
C LYS A 174 -16.98 4.14 -8.59
N ILE A 175 -16.04 5.05 -8.33
CA ILE A 175 -14.72 5.05 -8.97
C ILE A 175 -13.89 3.83 -8.53
N TYR A 176 -13.93 3.47 -7.24
CA TYR A 176 -13.31 2.25 -6.72
C TYR A 176 -13.89 1.00 -7.39
N GLU A 177 -15.22 0.90 -7.50
CA GLU A 177 -15.90 -0.21 -8.20
C GLU A 177 -15.45 -0.35 -9.66
N ILE A 178 -15.21 0.76 -10.37
CA ILE A 178 -14.82 0.75 -11.79
C ILE A 178 -13.32 0.44 -11.97
N THR A 179 -12.47 1.02 -11.12
CA THR A 179 -11.03 1.10 -11.38
C THR A 179 -10.17 0.24 -10.45
N GLY A 180 -10.72 -0.22 -9.32
CA GLY A 180 -9.95 -0.88 -8.27
C GLY A 180 -8.98 0.04 -7.51
N ILE A 181 -8.94 1.35 -7.80
CA ILE A 181 -8.06 2.31 -7.14
C ILE A 181 -8.54 2.54 -5.71
N ALA A 182 -7.71 2.21 -4.73
CA ALA A 182 -8.03 2.34 -3.31
C ALA A 182 -8.55 3.74 -2.95
N ASN A 183 -9.60 3.83 -2.12
CA ASN A 183 -10.17 5.12 -1.69
C ASN A 183 -9.13 6.06 -1.06
N LYS A 184 -8.13 5.49 -0.36
CA LYS A 184 -6.98 6.25 0.17
C LYS A 184 -6.19 6.97 -0.92
N ALA A 185 -5.92 6.30 -2.04
CA ALA A 185 -5.23 6.91 -3.19
C ALA A 185 -6.09 8.01 -3.83
N LEU A 186 -7.40 7.77 -3.98
CA LEU A 186 -8.34 8.77 -4.52
C LEU A 186 -8.42 10.04 -3.65
N ARG A 187 -8.23 9.90 -2.33
CA ARG A 187 -8.20 11.00 -1.36
C ARG A 187 -6.86 11.74 -1.28
N GLY A 188 -5.83 11.25 -1.97
CA GLY A 188 -4.54 11.92 -2.09
C GLY A 188 -3.46 11.45 -1.11
N ASP A 189 -3.58 10.23 -0.55
CA ASP A 189 -2.47 9.60 0.17
C ASP A 189 -1.24 9.47 -0.73
N ALA A 190 -0.05 9.57 -0.14
CA ALA A 190 1.20 9.45 -0.88
C ALA A 190 1.27 8.12 -1.67
N LEU A 191 1.65 8.16 -2.95
CA LEU A 191 1.74 6.98 -3.80
C LEU A 191 2.73 5.92 -3.28
N SER A 192 3.71 6.35 -2.50
CA SER A 192 4.66 5.48 -1.81
C SER A 192 4.02 4.58 -0.74
N ASN A 193 2.79 4.87 -0.29
CA ASN A 193 2.05 4.02 0.65
C ASN A 193 1.42 2.78 -0.01
N PHE A 194 1.37 2.75 -1.35
CA PHE A 194 0.80 1.67 -2.13
C PHE A 194 1.92 0.84 -2.77
N SER A 195 1.73 -0.47 -2.83
CA SER A 195 2.71 -1.35 -3.49
C SER A 195 2.80 -1.02 -4.98
N ILE A 196 3.96 -1.28 -5.60
CA ILE A 196 4.15 -1.26 -7.05
C ILE A 196 3.12 -2.17 -7.72
N LYS A 197 2.90 -3.40 -7.20
CA LYS A 197 1.85 -4.28 -7.72
C LYS A 197 0.47 -3.61 -7.72
N GLU A 198 0.07 -3.00 -6.61
CA GLU A 198 -1.23 -2.30 -6.49
C GLU A 198 -1.31 -1.11 -7.46
N ARG A 199 -0.24 -0.32 -7.58
CA ARG A 199 -0.19 0.79 -8.54
C ARG A 199 -0.26 0.33 -9.98
N ARG A 200 0.34 -0.82 -10.31
CA ARG A 200 0.22 -1.45 -11.65
C ARG A 200 -1.20 -1.92 -11.92
N SER A 201 -1.87 -2.52 -10.92
CA SER A 201 -3.21 -3.04 -11.14
C SER A 201 -4.22 -1.95 -11.51
N TRP A 202 -3.97 -0.69 -11.13
CA TRP A 202 -4.79 0.45 -11.54
C TRP A 202 -4.78 0.74 -13.05
N ALA A 203 -3.82 0.16 -13.78
CA ALA A 203 -3.64 0.32 -15.21
C ALA A 203 -4.03 -0.93 -16.04
N GLU A 204 -4.28 -2.08 -15.42
CA GLU A 204 -4.51 -3.37 -16.11
C GLU A 204 -5.66 -3.36 -17.11
N HIS A 205 -6.68 -2.52 -16.90
CA HIS A 205 -7.85 -2.41 -17.77
C HIS A 205 -7.85 -1.15 -18.65
N ARG A 206 -6.69 -0.51 -18.79
CA ARG A 206 -6.53 0.73 -19.55
C ARG A 206 -5.71 0.49 -20.80
N ASN A 207 -6.07 1.18 -21.88
CA ASN A 207 -5.43 1.08 -23.18
C ASN A 207 -5.03 2.47 -23.69
N THR A 208 -4.00 2.50 -24.54
CA THR A 208 -3.54 3.71 -25.23
C THR A 208 -3.61 3.54 -26.74
N THR A 209 -3.54 4.65 -27.48
CA THR A 209 -3.55 4.60 -28.96
C THR A 209 -2.17 4.24 -29.50
N ILE A 210 -1.12 4.74 -28.86
CA ILE A 210 0.27 4.39 -29.13
C ILE A 210 0.67 3.33 -28.11
N GLU A 211 1.23 2.21 -28.57
CA GLU A 211 1.47 1.05 -27.72
C GLU A 211 2.47 1.34 -26.57
N GLU A 212 3.46 2.19 -26.81
CA GLU A 212 4.46 2.57 -25.80
C GLU A 212 3.90 3.49 -24.70
N ASP A 213 2.80 4.21 -24.99
CA ASP A 213 2.14 5.07 -24.01
C ASP A 213 1.55 4.27 -22.84
N GLU A 214 1.31 2.96 -23.01
CA GLU A 214 0.91 2.08 -21.89
C GLU A 214 1.96 2.10 -20.77
N ALA A 215 3.25 2.22 -21.12
CA ALA A 215 4.32 2.40 -20.16
C ALA A 215 4.48 3.88 -19.78
N TYR A 216 4.49 4.79 -20.76
CA TYR A 216 4.80 6.20 -20.47
C TYR A 216 3.75 6.89 -19.60
N CYS A 217 2.49 6.46 -19.64
CA CYS A 217 1.44 6.99 -18.77
C CYS A 217 1.62 6.62 -17.28
N LEU A 218 2.51 5.68 -16.96
CA LEU A 218 2.80 5.21 -15.62
C LEU A 218 4.00 5.89 -14.96
N ILE A 219 4.84 6.59 -15.73
CA ILE A 219 6.07 7.24 -15.25
C ILE A 219 5.81 8.10 -14.01
N GLY A 220 4.75 8.93 -14.04
CA GLY A 220 4.36 9.77 -12.91
C GLY A 220 3.72 9.03 -11.74
N ILE A 221 3.03 7.90 -11.99
CA ILE A 221 2.48 7.04 -10.92
C ILE A 221 3.61 6.41 -10.09
N PHE A 222 4.74 6.14 -10.74
CA PHE A 222 5.91 5.55 -10.10
C PHE A 222 6.95 6.57 -9.64
N ASP A 223 6.78 7.85 -9.96
CA ASP A 223 7.76 8.91 -9.66
C ASP A 223 9.15 8.59 -10.27
N VAL A 224 9.14 8.13 -11.52
CA VAL A 224 10.35 7.85 -12.31
C VAL A 224 10.48 8.85 -13.46
N SER A 225 11.60 8.86 -14.16
CA SER A 225 11.81 9.70 -15.34
C SER A 225 12.51 8.90 -16.43
N MET A 226 11.98 8.94 -17.65
CA MET A 226 12.62 8.29 -18.81
C MET A 226 12.31 9.06 -20.10
N VAL A 227 13.24 9.00 -21.06
CA VAL A 227 13.06 9.61 -22.38
C VAL A 227 12.12 8.75 -23.22
N PRO A 228 10.96 9.27 -23.68
CA PRO A 228 10.07 8.53 -24.58
C PRO A 228 10.76 8.22 -25.91
N ASN A 229 10.60 7.00 -26.39
CA ASN A 229 11.21 6.49 -27.62
C ASN A 229 10.15 5.76 -28.45
N TYR A 230 9.33 6.53 -29.16
CA TYR A 230 8.28 5.98 -30.02
C TYR A 230 8.88 5.16 -31.18
N GLY A 231 8.40 3.93 -31.34
CA GLY A 231 8.95 2.92 -32.25
C GLY A 231 9.74 1.81 -31.55
N GLU A 232 9.93 1.89 -30.22
CA GLU A 232 10.64 0.85 -29.46
C GLU A 232 9.80 -0.39 -29.16
N ARG A 233 8.48 -0.33 -29.42
CA ARG A 233 7.47 -1.34 -29.07
C ARG A 233 7.13 -1.36 -27.58
N LYS A 234 5.91 -1.82 -27.29
CA LYS A 234 5.36 -1.90 -25.92
C LYS A 234 6.28 -2.63 -24.93
N ASP A 235 6.74 -3.83 -25.28
CA ASP A 235 7.53 -4.66 -24.36
C ASP A 235 8.85 -4.01 -23.93
N GLN A 236 9.49 -3.27 -24.84
CA GLN A 236 10.74 -2.57 -24.56
C GLN A 236 10.48 -1.31 -23.71
N ALA A 237 9.41 -0.57 -23.99
CA ALA A 237 9.00 0.58 -23.18
C ALA A 237 8.69 0.15 -21.73
N PHE A 238 7.98 -0.96 -21.55
CA PHE A 238 7.74 -1.55 -20.23
C PHE A 238 9.03 -2.01 -19.54
N ARG A 239 9.94 -2.69 -20.25
CA ARG A 239 11.23 -3.08 -19.67
C ARG A 239 12.00 -1.89 -19.10
N ARG A 240 12.07 -0.78 -19.85
CA ARG A 240 12.75 0.44 -19.40
C ARG A 240 12.02 1.10 -18.21
N LEU A 241 10.69 1.12 -18.24
CA LEU A 241 9.90 1.59 -17.10
C LEU A 241 10.20 0.75 -15.85
N GLU A 242 10.24 -0.57 -15.97
CA GLU A 242 10.59 -1.48 -14.89
C GLU A 242 11.99 -1.16 -14.34
N GLU A 243 13.00 -1.01 -15.20
CA GLU A 243 14.35 -0.67 -14.78
C GLU A 243 14.40 0.63 -13.97
N GLU A 244 13.71 1.69 -14.42
CA GLU A 244 13.66 2.96 -13.69
C GLU A 244 12.91 2.84 -12.35
N ILE A 245 11.82 2.08 -12.31
CA ILE A 245 11.12 1.76 -11.06
C ILE A 245 12.09 1.04 -10.11
N HIS A 246 12.81 0.02 -10.57
CA HIS A 246 13.74 -0.70 -9.71
C HIS A 246 14.87 0.20 -9.20
N LYS A 247 15.44 1.07 -10.03
CA LYS A 247 16.46 2.05 -9.61
C LYS A 247 15.95 2.97 -8.50
N VAL A 248 14.75 3.52 -8.63
CA VAL A 248 14.16 4.42 -7.62
C VAL A 248 13.84 3.66 -6.33
N TYR A 249 13.15 2.52 -6.41
CA TYR A 249 12.62 1.83 -5.23
C TYR A 249 13.60 0.85 -4.56
N LYS A 250 14.58 0.30 -5.29
CA LYS A 250 15.60 -0.62 -4.74
C LYS A 250 17.05 -0.11 -4.82
N GLY A 251 17.32 0.97 -5.55
CA GLY A 251 18.65 1.57 -5.66
C GLY A 251 19.39 1.12 -6.93
N VAL A 252 20.53 1.76 -7.18
CA VAL A 252 21.47 1.34 -8.23
C VAL A 252 22.10 0.01 -7.78
N ASP A 253 22.25 -0.94 -8.69
CA ASP A 253 22.80 -2.30 -8.44
C ASP A 253 21.93 -3.21 -7.55
N PHE A 254 20.60 -3.01 -7.52
CA PHE A 254 19.70 -3.86 -6.74
C PHE A 254 19.85 -5.36 -7.02
N GLU A 255 20.14 -5.74 -8.29
CA GLU A 255 20.37 -7.12 -8.72
C GLU A 255 21.48 -7.78 -7.90
N GLN A 256 22.51 -7.03 -7.46
CA GLN A 256 23.65 -7.57 -6.70
C GLN A 256 23.27 -8.06 -5.30
N PHE A 257 22.25 -7.47 -4.68
CA PHE A 257 21.83 -7.77 -3.31
C PHE A 257 20.39 -8.26 -3.21
N ALA A 258 19.73 -8.46 -4.37
CA ALA A 258 18.35 -8.90 -4.42
C ALA A 258 18.23 -10.34 -3.94
N VAL A 259 17.56 -10.55 -2.81
CA VAL A 259 17.17 -11.87 -2.34
C VAL A 259 15.65 -11.87 -2.29
N GLY A 260 15.02 -12.65 -3.19
CA GLY A 260 13.57 -12.71 -3.27
C GLY A 260 12.98 -13.11 -1.92
N LEU A 261 11.85 -12.49 -1.55
CA LEU A 261 11.10 -12.91 -0.36
C LEU A 261 10.64 -14.37 -0.58
N ASP A 262 11.26 -15.32 0.11
CA ASP A 262 10.89 -16.72 0.04
C ASP A 262 9.54 -16.91 0.73
N LEU A 263 8.47 -16.93 -0.07
CA LEU A 263 7.10 -17.06 0.41
C LEU A 263 6.83 -18.43 1.08
N VAL A 264 7.70 -19.42 0.89
CA VAL A 264 7.56 -20.74 1.55
C VAL A 264 8.02 -20.67 2.99
N SER A 265 9.13 -19.96 3.26
CA SER A 265 9.67 -19.79 4.61
C SER A 265 9.11 -18.55 5.33
N PHE A 266 8.60 -17.57 4.58
CA PHE A 266 7.98 -16.38 5.17
C PHE A 266 6.58 -16.69 5.70
N PRO A 267 6.25 -16.31 6.94
CA PRO A 267 4.93 -16.59 7.49
C PRO A 267 3.79 -16.08 6.60
N GLU A 268 2.78 -16.93 6.40
CA GLU A 268 1.56 -16.54 5.70
C GLU A 268 0.74 -15.58 6.57
N PRO A 269 0.18 -14.51 5.98
CA PRO A 269 -0.68 -13.61 6.71
C PRO A 269 -1.95 -14.38 7.06
N THR A 270 -2.20 -14.56 8.35
CA THR A 270 -3.58 -14.74 8.79
C THR A 270 -4.34 -13.44 8.47
N GLN A 271 -5.64 -13.52 8.18
CA GLN A 271 -6.47 -12.36 7.85
C GLN A 271 -6.28 -11.24 8.88
N PHE A 272 -5.37 -10.30 8.58
CA PHE A 272 -4.88 -9.28 9.49
C PHE A 272 -5.63 -7.99 9.20
N PHE A 273 -6.41 -7.56 10.17
CA PHE A 273 -7.23 -6.36 10.07
C PHE A 273 -7.05 -5.52 11.33
N ALA A 274 -7.23 -4.20 11.16
CA ALA A 274 -6.87 -3.15 12.10
C ALA A 274 -5.35 -2.96 12.28
N ARG A 275 -4.95 -1.83 12.86
CA ARG A 275 -3.55 -1.35 13.04
C ARG A 275 -2.95 -0.48 11.94
N GLU A 276 -3.77 0.16 11.10
CA GLU A 276 -3.25 1.12 10.12
C GLU A 276 -2.43 2.24 10.76
N LYS A 277 -2.79 2.66 11.98
CA LYS A 277 -2.02 3.65 12.75
C LYS A 277 -0.61 3.16 13.06
N GLU A 278 -0.47 1.93 13.56
CA GLU A 278 0.82 1.32 13.86
C GLU A 278 1.61 1.05 12.57
N LEU A 279 0.99 0.56 11.49
CA LEU A 279 1.63 0.36 10.19
C LEU A 279 2.17 1.67 9.59
N SER A 280 1.37 2.74 9.62
CA SER A 280 1.82 4.06 9.18
C SER A 280 3.00 4.55 10.01
N ARG A 281 2.95 4.37 11.33
CA ARG A 281 4.06 4.74 12.21
C ARG A 281 5.33 3.92 11.95
N MET A 282 5.20 2.62 11.70
CA MET A 282 6.33 1.79 11.27
C MET A 282 6.94 2.33 9.98
N HIS A 283 6.09 2.71 9.01
CA HIS A 283 6.56 3.22 7.74
C HIS A 283 7.32 4.53 7.88
N GLU A 284 6.80 5.46 8.68
CA GLU A 284 7.46 6.74 8.98
C GLU A 284 8.88 6.55 9.53
N LEU A 285 9.07 5.53 10.38
CA LEU A 285 10.34 5.25 11.04
C LEU A 285 11.34 4.48 10.14
N LEU A 286 10.84 3.67 9.22
CA LEU A 286 11.66 2.75 8.40
C LEU A 286 11.96 3.24 6.97
N GLN A 287 11.29 4.30 6.50
CA GLN A 287 11.40 4.79 5.11
C GLN A 287 12.74 5.45 4.72
N GLY A 288 13.59 5.77 5.70
CA GLY A 288 14.71 6.72 5.51
C GLY A 288 15.91 6.21 4.71
N HIS A 289 16.18 4.88 4.68
CA HIS A 289 17.29 4.12 4.06
C HIS A 289 18.73 4.69 4.09
N SER A 290 18.93 5.93 4.52
CA SER A 290 20.19 6.67 4.65
C SER A 290 20.84 6.43 5.99
N ASN A 291 20.03 6.10 7.00
CA ASN A 291 20.46 5.68 8.32
C ASN A 291 19.73 4.38 8.71
N ARG A 292 20.36 3.57 9.57
CA ARG A 292 19.79 2.33 10.08
C ARG A 292 18.59 2.66 10.94
N SER A 293 17.43 2.20 10.49
CA SER A 293 16.17 2.36 11.21
C SER A 293 15.85 1.06 11.96
N CYS A 294 15.53 1.15 13.25
CA CYS A 294 15.11 0.00 14.06
C CYS A 294 13.79 0.31 14.76
N VAL A 295 12.79 -0.56 14.59
CA VAL A 295 11.49 -0.48 15.24
C VAL A 295 11.28 -1.68 16.15
N VAL A 296 10.88 -1.45 17.38
CA VAL A 296 10.57 -2.47 18.39
C VAL A 296 9.07 -2.49 18.64
N LEU A 297 8.38 -3.52 18.16
CA LEU A 297 6.99 -3.80 18.45
C LEU A 297 6.91 -4.52 19.80
N HIS A 298 6.33 -3.88 20.83
CA HIS A 298 6.25 -4.49 22.16
C HIS A 298 4.84 -4.47 22.76
N GLY A 299 4.51 -5.49 23.55
CA GLY A 299 3.20 -5.66 24.17
C GLY A 299 2.93 -7.11 24.55
N LEU A 300 1.80 -7.37 25.21
CA LEU A 300 1.45 -8.70 25.70
C LEU A 300 1.41 -9.76 24.57
N GLY A 301 1.52 -11.03 24.96
CA GLY A 301 1.35 -12.18 24.05
C GLY A 301 -0.02 -12.13 23.35
N GLY A 302 -0.08 -12.55 22.08
CA GLY A 302 -1.36 -12.59 21.35
C GLY A 302 -1.92 -11.25 20.86
N MET A 303 -1.21 -10.13 21.07
CA MET A 303 -1.65 -8.80 20.60
C MET A 303 -1.46 -8.55 19.09
N GLY A 304 -0.87 -9.49 18.35
CA GLY A 304 -0.68 -9.38 16.89
C GLY A 304 0.61 -8.70 16.42
N LYS A 305 1.63 -8.59 17.28
CA LYS A 305 2.95 -7.99 16.92
C LYS A 305 3.59 -8.67 15.70
N THR A 306 3.65 -10.00 15.69
CA THR A 306 4.17 -10.81 14.59
C THR A 306 3.39 -10.56 13.29
N GLN A 307 2.06 -10.54 13.36
CA GLN A 307 1.20 -10.27 12.19
C GLN A 307 1.36 -8.83 11.66
N LEU A 308 1.61 -7.87 12.55
CA LEU A 308 1.93 -6.50 12.17
C LEU A 308 3.26 -6.41 11.41
N ALA A 309 4.30 -7.13 11.87
CA ALA A 309 5.58 -7.22 11.18
C ALA A 309 5.46 -7.89 9.79
N ILE A 310 4.73 -9.02 9.70
CA ILE A 310 4.42 -9.73 8.45
C ILE A 310 3.72 -8.80 7.46
N THR A 311 2.69 -8.09 7.93
CA THR A 311 1.88 -7.19 7.10
C THR A 311 2.72 -6.02 6.59
N TYR A 312 3.54 -5.41 7.44
CA TYR A 312 4.47 -4.36 7.03
C TYR A 312 5.44 -4.84 5.95
N ALA A 313 6.10 -5.98 6.20
CA ALA A 313 7.07 -6.56 5.28
C ALA A 313 6.44 -6.85 3.91
N ARG A 314 5.25 -7.46 3.87
CA ARG A 314 4.55 -7.73 2.60
C ARG A 314 4.10 -6.46 1.89
N ARG A 315 3.57 -5.46 2.62
CA ARG A 315 3.10 -4.19 2.04
C ARG A 315 4.23 -3.37 1.42
N HIS A 316 5.41 -3.41 2.02
CA HIS A 316 6.56 -2.60 1.60
C HIS A 316 7.68 -3.43 0.96
N LYS A 317 7.42 -4.69 0.60
CA LYS A 317 8.47 -5.62 0.16
C LYS A 317 9.33 -5.12 -1.00
N GLU A 318 8.73 -4.33 -1.88
CA GLU A 318 9.39 -3.82 -3.08
C GLU A 318 10.36 -2.66 -2.80
N LYS A 319 10.33 -2.08 -1.59
CA LYS A 319 11.29 -1.07 -1.13
C LYS A 319 12.59 -1.70 -0.62
N TYR A 320 12.60 -3.02 -0.45
CA TYR A 320 13.74 -3.76 0.06
C TYR A 320 14.35 -4.64 -1.04
N THR A 321 15.68 -4.75 -1.03
CA THR A 321 16.44 -5.70 -1.86
C THR A 321 16.40 -7.10 -1.27
N ALA A 322 16.38 -7.21 0.05
CA ALA A 322 16.30 -8.47 0.78
C ALA A 322 15.46 -8.31 2.05
N ILE A 323 14.70 -9.36 2.41
CA ILE A 323 13.90 -9.40 3.64
C ILE A 323 14.15 -10.74 4.31
N PHE A 324 14.61 -10.70 5.56
CA PHE A 324 14.93 -11.89 6.33
C PHE A 324 14.10 -11.95 7.61
N TRP A 325 13.55 -13.14 7.86
CA TRP A 325 12.80 -13.45 9.08
C TRP A 325 13.68 -14.31 10.00
N LEU A 326 13.84 -13.89 11.25
CA LEU A 326 14.70 -14.54 12.23
C LEU A 326 13.91 -14.88 13.49
N ASN A 327 14.05 -16.11 13.96
CA ASN A 327 13.50 -16.53 15.25
C ASN A 327 14.47 -16.14 16.37
N ALA A 328 14.08 -15.18 17.20
CA ALA A 328 14.90 -14.64 18.29
C ALA A 328 14.47 -15.16 19.68
N ASN A 329 13.79 -16.31 19.75
CA ASN A 329 13.40 -16.98 21.00
C ASN A 329 14.60 -17.25 21.93
N ASP A 330 15.67 -17.78 21.36
CA ASP A 330 16.89 -18.21 22.03
C ASP A 330 18.08 -18.11 21.06
N GLU A 331 19.31 -18.28 21.57
CA GLU A 331 20.54 -18.08 20.80
C GLU A 331 20.69 -19.10 19.65
N ASP A 332 20.33 -20.36 19.89
CA ASP A 332 20.49 -21.45 18.92
C ASP A 332 19.48 -21.30 17.77
N SER A 333 18.20 -21.02 18.09
CA SER A 333 17.16 -20.70 17.11
C SER A 333 17.56 -19.51 16.21
N LEU A 334 18.20 -18.50 16.80
CA LEU A 334 18.66 -17.33 16.07
C LEU A 334 19.84 -17.67 15.15
N LYS A 335 20.84 -18.41 15.65
CA LYS A 335 21.97 -18.91 14.84
C LYS A 335 21.50 -19.77 13.65
N LEU A 336 20.53 -20.65 13.86
CA LEU A 336 19.90 -21.42 12.79
C LEU A 336 19.20 -20.52 11.76
N SER A 337 18.51 -19.48 12.20
CA SER A 337 17.90 -18.49 11.29
C SER A 337 18.96 -17.78 10.43
N PHE A 338 20.13 -17.45 10.98
CA PHE A 338 21.24 -16.88 10.22
C PHE A 338 21.80 -17.84 9.17
N ARG A 339 21.84 -19.15 9.46
CA ARG A 339 22.19 -20.17 8.46
C ARG A 339 21.19 -20.19 7.31
N ASP A 340 19.89 -20.10 7.61
CA ASP A 340 18.87 -20.06 6.57
C ASP A 340 19.00 -18.80 5.70
N VAL A 341 19.34 -17.65 6.30
CA VAL A 341 19.69 -16.42 5.57
C VAL A 341 20.89 -16.64 4.64
N ALA A 342 21.97 -17.24 5.15
CA ALA A 342 23.16 -17.55 4.35
C ALA A 342 22.83 -18.42 3.12
N GLN A 343 21.99 -19.45 3.31
CA GLN A 343 21.51 -20.31 2.22
C GLN A 343 20.65 -19.54 1.22
N GLN A 344 19.77 -18.65 1.66
CA GLN A 344 18.95 -17.82 0.77
C GLN A 344 19.80 -16.89 -0.10
N VAL A 345 20.83 -16.25 0.50
CA VAL A 345 21.77 -15.39 -0.23
C VAL A 345 22.55 -16.20 -1.26
N LEU A 346 23.09 -17.37 -0.90
CA LEU A 346 23.86 -18.21 -1.83
C LEU A 346 23.02 -18.76 -3.00
N ARG A 347 21.73 -19.06 -2.79
CA ARG A 347 20.83 -19.50 -3.86
C ARG A 347 20.65 -18.44 -4.95
N HIS A 348 20.61 -17.17 -4.57
CA HIS A 348 20.45 -16.06 -5.51
C HIS A 348 21.78 -15.54 -6.04
N HIS A 349 22.81 -15.55 -5.19
CA HIS A 349 24.14 -15.00 -5.47
C HIS A 349 25.24 -16.03 -5.17
N PRO A 350 25.35 -17.11 -5.98
CA PRO A 350 26.31 -18.20 -5.74
C PRO A 350 27.77 -17.73 -5.78
N SER A 351 28.04 -16.62 -6.48
CA SER A 351 29.37 -16.00 -6.59
C SER A 351 29.74 -15.11 -5.39
N THR A 352 28.90 -15.02 -4.35
CA THR A 352 29.20 -14.24 -3.14
C THR A 352 30.34 -14.92 -2.37
N SER A 353 31.57 -14.51 -2.66
CA SER A 353 32.82 -15.11 -2.14
C SER A 353 32.90 -15.17 -0.62
N VAL A 354 32.17 -14.31 0.09
CA VAL A 354 32.15 -14.23 1.55
C VAL A 354 31.39 -15.42 2.17
N LEU A 355 30.35 -15.93 1.50
CA LEU A 355 29.46 -16.99 2.03
C LEU A 355 29.82 -18.42 1.58
N SER A 356 30.60 -18.57 0.51
CA SER A 356 30.94 -19.88 -0.08
C SER A 356 32.10 -20.60 0.62
N ILE A 357 32.79 -19.95 1.56
CA ILE A 357 34.00 -20.45 2.22
C ILE A 357 33.69 -21.21 3.53
N VAL A 358 32.51 -20.98 4.13
CA VAL A 358 32.18 -21.48 5.48
C VAL A 358 31.44 -22.81 5.43
N ASP A 359 31.84 -23.75 6.28
CA ASP A 359 31.07 -24.97 6.57
C ASP A 359 29.85 -24.60 7.42
N GLN A 360 28.72 -24.41 6.76
CA GLN A 360 27.47 -23.92 7.36
C GLN A 360 26.88 -24.85 8.42
N ASP A 361 27.33 -26.11 8.47
CA ASP A 361 26.84 -27.11 9.41
C ASP A 361 27.74 -27.27 10.65
N LYS A 362 28.93 -26.65 10.65
CA LYS A 362 29.92 -26.81 11.74
C LYS A 362 30.21 -25.54 12.54
N ASP A 363 30.06 -24.35 11.96
CA ASP A 363 30.39 -23.10 12.66
C ASP A 363 29.31 -22.01 12.44
N LEU A 364 28.25 -22.09 13.25
CA LEU A 364 27.14 -21.13 13.17
C LEU A 364 27.55 -19.71 13.58
N ASP A 365 28.55 -19.55 14.44
CA ASP A 365 29.05 -18.22 14.85
C ASP A 365 29.80 -17.52 13.70
N GLN A 366 30.57 -18.29 12.92
CA GLN A 366 31.16 -17.81 11.68
C GLN A 366 30.09 -17.45 10.65
N VAL A 367 29.03 -18.27 10.51
CA VAL A 367 27.89 -17.97 9.63
C VAL A 367 27.22 -16.64 9.99
N VAL A 368 26.94 -16.39 11.27
CA VAL A 368 26.39 -15.11 11.75
C VAL A 368 27.31 -13.95 11.35
N SER A 369 28.62 -14.10 11.55
CA SER A 369 29.61 -13.06 11.24
C SER A 369 29.66 -12.73 9.75
N VAL A 370 29.58 -13.75 8.90
CA VAL A 370 29.64 -13.63 7.43
C VAL A 370 28.37 -13.00 6.87
N VAL A 371 27.18 -13.40 7.35
CA VAL A 371 25.92 -12.76 6.95
C VAL A 371 25.91 -11.29 7.34
N LYS A 372 26.38 -10.96 8.55
CA LYS A 372 26.51 -9.56 8.98
C LYS A 372 27.46 -8.78 8.06
N ALA A 373 28.61 -9.34 7.71
CA ALA A 373 29.53 -8.70 6.76
C ALA A 373 28.89 -8.44 5.40
N TRP A 374 28.03 -9.36 4.92
CA TRP A 374 27.27 -9.15 3.69
C TRP A 374 26.22 -8.03 3.81
N LEU A 375 25.55 -7.93 4.96
CA LEU A 375 24.62 -6.83 5.26
C LEU A 375 25.33 -5.49 5.44
N ASP A 376 26.60 -5.52 5.86
CA ASP A 376 27.42 -4.34 6.14
C ASP A 376 28.05 -3.71 4.87
N TYR A 377 27.87 -4.30 3.68
CA TYR A 377 28.35 -3.71 2.42
C TYR A 377 27.68 -2.34 2.18
N PRO A 378 28.44 -1.27 1.88
CA PRO A 378 27.88 0.08 1.71
C PRO A 378 26.82 0.20 0.60
N GLN A 379 26.90 -0.62 -0.45
CA GLN A 379 25.88 -0.65 -1.50
C GLN A 379 24.61 -1.44 -1.08
N ASN A 380 24.70 -2.29 -0.06
CA ASN A 380 23.61 -3.11 0.45
C ASN A 380 22.77 -2.34 1.49
N ALA A 381 22.19 -1.20 1.10
CA ALA A 381 21.52 -0.29 2.03
C ALA A 381 20.04 -0.60 2.29
N ARG A 382 19.41 -1.47 1.48
CA ARG A 382 17.94 -1.66 1.44
C ARG A 382 17.49 -3.05 1.86
N TRP A 383 18.16 -3.68 2.83
CA TRP A 383 17.67 -4.91 3.45
C TRP A 383 16.72 -4.63 4.63
N LEU A 384 15.86 -5.60 4.96
CA LEU A 384 15.00 -5.62 6.15
C LEU A 384 15.27 -6.90 6.96
N MET A 385 15.66 -6.77 8.22
CA MET A 385 15.74 -7.89 9.17
C MET A 385 14.60 -7.85 10.17
N ILE A 386 13.89 -8.96 10.34
CA ILE A 386 12.78 -9.09 11.28
C ILE A 386 13.15 -10.13 12.33
N TYR A 387 13.44 -9.67 13.55
CA TYR A 387 13.71 -10.52 14.71
C TYR A 387 12.40 -10.74 15.47
N ASP A 388 11.78 -11.90 15.29
CA ASP A 388 10.50 -12.24 15.90
C ASP A 388 10.69 -13.02 17.21
N ASN A 389 9.81 -12.79 18.18
CA ASN A 389 9.77 -13.42 19.49
C ASN A 389 11.03 -13.20 20.35
N PHE A 390 11.58 -11.99 20.33
CA PHE A 390 12.66 -11.59 21.24
C PHE A 390 12.13 -11.33 22.67
N ASP A 391 11.67 -12.39 23.32
CA ASP A 391 10.96 -12.32 24.60
C ASP A 391 11.87 -12.45 25.83
N ASN A 392 13.09 -12.98 25.68
CA ASN A 392 14.06 -13.21 26.77
C ASN A 392 15.38 -12.41 26.57
N PRO A 393 15.38 -11.07 26.72
CA PRO A 393 16.58 -10.27 26.54
C PRO A 393 17.60 -10.49 27.67
N LYS A 394 18.88 -10.63 27.30
CA LYS A 394 19.99 -10.63 28.26
C LYS A 394 20.14 -9.26 28.89
N THR A 395 19.97 -9.18 30.20
CA THR A 395 20.13 -7.96 31.00
C THR A 395 21.02 -8.25 32.20
N PRO A 396 21.69 -7.25 32.81
CA PRO A 396 22.57 -7.47 33.96
C PRO A 396 21.92 -8.20 35.15
N GLY A 397 20.58 -8.20 35.26
CA GLY A 397 19.83 -8.89 36.30
C GLY A 397 19.11 -10.17 35.86
N ASN A 398 19.32 -10.65 34.63
CA ASN A 398 18.70 -11.88 34.13
C ASN A 398 19.73 -13.04 34.14
N PRO A 399 19.65 -13.99 35.09
CA PRO A 399 20.57 -15.12 35.19
C PRO A 399 20.24 -16.26 34.20
N ASP A 400 19.21 -16.11 33.38
CA ASP A 400 18.78 -17.13 32.42
C ASP A 400 19.84 -17.31 31.32
N ASN A 401 20.35 -18.54 31.20
CA ASN A 401 21.35 -18.91 30.19
C ASN A 401 20.77 -18.92 28.77
N SER A 402 19.44 -19.03 28.62
CA SER A 402 18.75 -18.90 27.34
C SER A 402 18.51 -17.44 26.92
N ALA A 403 18.88 -16.47 27.77
CA ALA A 403 18.69 -15.06 27.47
C ALA A 403 19.63 -14.58 26.36
N VAL A 404 19.06 -13.90 25.38
CA VAL A 404 19.76 -13.50 24.14
C VAL A 404 20.24 -12.05 24.23
N ASP A 405 21.52 -11.81 23.95
CA ASP A 405 22.03 -10.47 23.70
C ASP A 405 21.93 -10.14 22.20
N ILE A 406 20.78 -9.58 21.80
CA ILE A 406 20.50 -9.27 20.39
C ILE A 406 21.57 -8.39 19.73
N ARG A 407 22.32 -7.58 20.51
CA ARG A 407 23.39 -6.71 19.97
C ARG A 407 24.49 -7.50 19.26
N GLN A 408 24.71 -8.75 19.64
CA GLN A 408 25.68 -9.63 19.00
C GLN A 408 25.22 -10.05 17.60
N PHE A 409 23.91 -10.03 17.34
CA PHE A 409 23.29 -10.45 16.10
C PHE A 409 22.87 -9.29 15.18
N LEU A 410 22.87 -8.04 15.67
CA LEU A 410 22.60 -6.88 14.82
C LEU A 410 23.79 -6.61 13.87
N PRO A 411 23.55 -6.26 12.59
CA PRO A 411 24.59 -5.78 11.67
C PRO A 411 25.34 -4.56 12.23
N ARG A 412 26.54 -4.28 11.76
CA ARG A 412 27.31 -3.09 12.20
C ARG A 412 27.02 -1.86 11.35
N ALA A 413 26.50 -2.06 10.14
CA ALA A 413 26.14 -0.99 9.22
C ALA A 413 25.22 0.05 9.87
N ASP A 414 25.41 1.29 9.41
CA ASP A 414 24.59 2.45 9.70
C ASP A 414 23.46 2.61 8.68
N HIS A 415 23.14 1.59 7.88
CA HIS A 415 22.01 1.53 6.95
C HIS A 415 21.14 0.28 7.18
N GLY A 416 20.10 0.11 6.36
CA GLY A 416 19.15 -0.99 6.45
C GLY A 416 18.02 -0.77 7.47
N SER A 417 17.06 -1.68 7.48
CA SER A 417 15.88 -1.63 8.33
C SER A 417 15.78 -2.85 9.24
N ILE A 418 15.38 -2.64 10.48
CA ILE A 418 15.22 -3.69 11.49
C ILE A 418 13.86 -3.58 12.15
N ILE A 419 13.16 -4.70 12.26
CA ILE A 419 11.95 -4.85 13.09
C ILE A 419 12.26 -5.89 14.16
N VAL A 420 11.90 -5.61 15.40
CA VAL A 420 11.98 -6.55 16.53
C VAL A 420 10.60 -6.70 17.13
N THR A 421 10.13 -7.93 17.36
CA THR A 421 8.91 -8.18 18.14
C THR A 421 9.30 -8.74 19.51
N ALA A 422 8.70 -8.20 20.58
CA ALA A 422 9.03 -8.60 21.96
C ALA A 422 7.83 -8.43 22.90
N ARG A 423 7.77 -9.20 23.98
CA ARG A 423 6.83 -8.96 25.09
C ARG A 423 7.28 -7.82 25.99
N SER A 424 8.58 -7.74 26.23
CA SER A 424 9.18 -6.80 27.18
C SER A 424 9.27 -5.39 26.61
N SER A 425 8.86 -4.39 27.40
CA SER A 425 9.06 -2.96 27.10
C SER A 425 10.49 -2.47 27.33
N HIS A 426 11.36 -3.34 27.85
CA HIS A 426 12.76 -3.04 28.19
C HIS A 426 13.72 -3.19 27.00
N VAL A 427 13.26 -3.67 25.84
CA VAL A 427 14.05 -3.73 24.61
C VAL A 427 14.22 -2.30 24.07
N ARG A 428 15.47 -1.82 24.00
CA ARG A 428 15.84 -0.41 23.72
C ARG A 428 16.62 -0.21 22.42
N GLN A 429 16.78 -1.25 21.62
CA GLN A 429 17.61 -1.26 20.41
C GLN A 429 16.99 -0.48 19.23
N GLY A 430 15.84 0.16 19.41
CA GLY A 430 15.14 0.95 18.39
C GLY A 430 13.96 1.74 18.95
N GLU A 431 13.26 2.43 18.05
CA GLU A 431 12.05 3.19 18.34
C GLU A 431 10.90 2.24 18.70
N ARG A 432 10.24 2.48 19.84
CA ARG A 432 9.28 1.55 20.41
C ARG A 432 7.85 1.88 20.00
N ILE A 433 7.12 0.88 19.51
CA ILE A 433 5.69 0.95 19.24
C ILE A 433 4.97 -0.02 20.17
N HIS A 434 4.13 0.52 21.05
CA HIS A 434 3.36 -0.30 21.98
C HIS A 434 2.09 -0.84 21.31
N VAL A 435 2.05 -2.15 21.09
CA VAL A 435 0.90 -2.85 20.51
C VAL A 435 -0.05 -3.26 21.64
N GLN A 436 -1.17 -2.55 21.73
CA GLN A 436 -2.21 -2.71 22.77
C GLN A 436 -3.40 -3.54 22.28
N LYS A 437 -4.43 -3.78 23.10
CA LYS A 437 -5.71 -4.34 22.62
C LYS A 437 -6.42 -3.42 21.63
N LEU A 438 -7.37 -3.97 20.85
CA LEU A 438 -8.20 -3.20 19.93
C LEU A 438 -9.25 -2.40 20.72
N LEU A 439 -9.24 -1.08 20.58
CA LEU A 439 -10.18 -0.21 21.27
C LEU A 439 -11.48 0.01 20.49
N ASP A 440 -11.42 -0.10 19.16
CA ASP A 440 -12.60 0.01 18.31
C ASP A 440 -13.31 -1.34 18.20
N ILE A 441 -14.53 -1.41 18.72
CA ILE A 441 -15.36 -2.61 18.65
C ILE A 441 -15.62 -3.05 17.20
N ARG A 442 -15.60 -2.13 16.24
CA ARG A 442 -15.80 -2.44 14.82
C ARG A 442 -14.66 -3.30 14.28
N GLU A 443 -13.43 -3.04 14.71
CA GLU A 443 -12.25 -3.85 14.37
C GLU A 443 -12.37 -5.25 14.98
N SER A 444 -12.87 -5.35 16.22
CA SER A 444 -13.08 -6.63 16.89
C SER A 444 -14.17 -7.48 16.19
N LEU A 445 -15.27 -6.84 15.78
CA LEU A 445 -16.33 -7.49 15.01
C LEU A 445 -15.85 -7.95 13.63
N GLU A 446 -14.95 -7.20 12.99
CA GLU A 446 -14.38 -7.57 11.71
C GLU A 446 -13.53 -8.85 11.81
N ILE A 447 -12.68 -8.97 12.84
CA ILE A 447 -11.91 -10.19 13.10
C ILE A 447 -12.85 -11.39 13.28
N VAL A 448 -13.86 -11.29 14.13
CA VAL A 448 -14.80 -12.41 14.38
C VAL A 448 -15.63 -12.75 13.14
N SER A 449 -16.09 -11.75 12.38
CA SER A 449 -16.87 -11.95 11.15
C SER A 449 -16.08 -12.76 10.12
N ASN A 450 -14.82 -12.37 9.93
CA ASN A 450 -13.92 -13.00 8.97
C ASN A 450 -13.53 -14.41 9.41
N MET A 451 -13.08 -14.58 10.65
CA MET A 451 -12.65 -15.87 11.19
C MET A 451 -13.79 -16.88 11.36
N SER A 452 -15.03 -16.43 11.51
CA SER A 452 -16.19 -17.34 11.58
C SER A 452 -16.85 -17.60 10.22
N GLY A 453 -16.44 -16.88 9.17
CA GLY A 453 -17.12 -16.88 7.87
C GLY A 453 -18.54 -16.26 7.87
N ARG A 454 -18.97 -15.66 8.99
CA ARG A 454 -20.33 -15.13 9.17
C ARG A 454 -20.41 -13.66 8.78
N LYS A 455 -21.31 -13.32 7.84
CA LYS A 455 -21.52 -11.95 7.36
C LYS A 455 -22.62 -11.24 8.16
N GLY A 456 -22.60 -9.90 8.15
CA GLY A 456 -23.69 -9.09 8.70
C GLY A 456 -23.70 -8.93 10.22
N ILE A 457 -22.68 -9.42 10.93
CA ILE A 457 -22.67 -9.46 12.41
C ILE A 457 -22.49 -8.09 13.08
N LYS A 458 -22.23 -7.02 12.30
CA LYS A 458 -22.01 -5.67 12.83
C LYS A 458 -23.20 -5.12 13.63
N LYS A 459 -24.41 -5.61 13.37
CA LYS A 459 -25.65 -5.22 14.07
C LYS A 459 -26.21 -6.34 14.95
N ASP A 460 -25.52 -7.48 15.03
CA ASP A 460 -25.94 -8.62 15.82
C ASP A 460 -25.63 -8.35 17.31
N PRO A 461 -26.65 -8.29 18.19
CA PRO A 461 -26.45 -7.98 19.60
C PRO A 461 -25.61 -9.04 20.33
N ASP A 462 -25.69 -10.31 19.93
CA ASP A 462 -24.94 -11.41 20.55
C ASP A 462 -23.47 -11.37 20.12
N ALA A 463 -23.21 -11.05 18.84
CA ALA A 463 -21.85 -10.83 18.37
C ALA A 463 -21.19 -9.64 19.08
N ILE A 464 -21.93 -8.53 19.24
CA ILE A 464 -21.49 -7.35 19.99
C ILE A 464 -21.20 -7.69 21.45
N ALA A 465 -22.05 -8.49 22.10
CA ALA A 465 -21.84 -8.92 23.47
C ALA A 465 -20.57 -9.79 23.61
N LEU A 466 -20.37 -10.72 22.67
CA LEU A 466 -19.18 -11.57 22.65
C LEU A 466 -17.88 -10.78 22.51
N VAL A 467 -17.79 -9.88 21.53
CA VAL A 467 -16.55 -9.11 21.32
C VAL A 467 -16.24 -8.16 22.48
N LYS A 468 -17.28 -7.65 23.19
CA LYS A 468 -17.10 -6.87 24.41
C LYS A 468 -16.52 -7.71 25.54
N GLU A 469 -17.01 -8.94 25.70
CA GLU A 469 -16.49 -9.87 26.71
C GLU A 469 -15.02 -10.24 26.43
N LEU A 470 -14.66 -10.41 25.15
CA LEU A 470 -13.28 -10.71 24.72
C LEU A 470 -12.34 -9.47 24.74
N ASP A 471 -12.86 -8.30 25.12
CA ASP A 471 -12.12 -7.07 25.43
C ASP A 471 -11.08 -6.66 24.37
N GLY A 472 -11.40 -6.86 23.09
CA GLY A 472 -10.54 -6.43 21.98
C GLY A 472 -9.20 -7.18 21.88
N LEU A 473 -9.04 -8.34 22.54
CA LEU A 473 -7.83 -9.16 22.49
C LEU A 473 -7.77 -9.96 21.18
N PRO A 474 -6.83 -9.67 20.26
CA PRO A 474 -6.85 -10.24 18.91
C PRO A 474 -6.82 -11.78 18.88
N LEU A 475 -5.94 -12.40 19.66
CA LEU A 475 -5.84 -13.86 19.71
C LEU A 475 -7.11 -14.52 20.28
N ALA A 476 -7.77 -13.90 21.26
CA ALA A 476 -9.03 -14.41 21.81
C ALA A 476 -10.17 -14.32 20.78
N LEU A 477 -10.27 -13.17 20.09
CA LEU A 477 -11.24 -12.93 19.02
C LEU A 477 -11.07 -13.93 17.86
N SER A 478 -9.84 -14.13 17.39
CA SER A 478 -9.55 -15.07 16.32
C SER A 478 -9.85 -16.52 16.73
N THR A 479 -9.52 -16.90 17.97
CA THR A 479 -9.80 -18.24 18.50
C THR A 479 -11.31 -18.50 18.60
N ALA A 480 -12.06 -17.53 19.10
CA ALA A 480 -13.52 -17.61 19.16
C ALA A 480 -14.15 -17.68 17.76
N GLY A 481 -13.66 -16.86 16.82
CA GLY A 481 -14.10 -16.89 15.43
C GLY A 481 -13.87 -18.24 14.76
N ALA A 482 -12.67 -18.82 14.90
CA ALA A 482 -12.33 -20.13 14.34
C ALA A 482 -13.19 -21.26 14.95
N TYR A 483 -13.49 -21.20 16.25
CA TYR A 483 -14.45 -22.14 16.85
C TYR A 483 -15.84 -22.03 16.19
N LEU A 484 -16.32 -20.80 15.99
CA LEU A 484 -17.64 -20.51 15.42
C LEU A 484 -17.76 -20.84 13.92
N GLU A 485 -16.63 -20.98 13.21
CA GLU A 485 -16.58 -21.50 11.84
C GLU A 485 -16.87 -23.01 11.82
N HIS A 486 -16.23 -23.77 12.72
CA HIS A 486 -16.29 -25.24 12.72
C HIS A 486 -17.44 -25.82 13.53
N VAL A 487 -18.10 -25.01 14.38
CA VAL A 487 -19.19 -25.46 15.24
C VAL A 487 -20.45 -24.66 14.95
N THR A 488 -21.56 -25.37 14.72
CA THR A 488 -22.91 -24.82 14.49
C THR A 488 -23.53 -24.25 15.77
N THR A 489 -22.80 -23.39 16.47
CA THR A 489 -23.18 -22.73 17.71
C THR A 489 -23.49 -21.24 17.46
N SER A 490 -24.51 -20.70 18.10
CA SER A 490 -24.83 -19.26 18.04
C SER A 490 -23.80 -18.42 18.80
N PHE A 491 -23.74 -17.11 18.56
CA PHE A 491 -22.87 -16.22 19.33
C PHE A 491 -23.25 -16.20 20.83
N SER A 492 -24.54 -16.23 21.13
CA SER A 492 -25.07 -16.30 22.50
C SER A 492 -24.71 -17.60 23.21
N ASP A 493 -24.80 -18.73 22.52
CA ASP A 493 -24.40 -20.03 23.08
C ASP A 493 -22.89 -20.10 23.35
N TYR A 494 -22.06 -19.60 22.41
CA TYR A 494 -20.62 -19.53 22.64
C TYR A 494 -20.27 -18.62 23.80
N LEU A 495 -20.93 -17.45 23.92
CA LEU A 495 -20.74 -16.55 25.05
C LEU A 495 -21.10 -17.21 26.39
N ARG A 496 -22.16 -18.02 26.43
CA ARG A 496 -22.54 -18.81 27.62
C ARG A 496 -21.48 -19.87 27.97
N LEU A 497 -20.95 -20.57 26.97
CA LEU A 497 -19.83 -21.51 27.15
C LEU A 497 -18.59 -20.79 27.70
N TYR A 498 -18.28 -19.61 27.14
CA TYR A 498 -17.18 -18.77 27.59
C TYR A 498 -17.32 -18.39 29.06
N LYS A 499 -18.48 -17.85 29.47
CA LYS A 499 -18.73 -17.46 30.87
C LYS A 499 -18.63 -18.63 31.84
N THR A 500 -19.10 -19.81 31.42
CA THR A 500 -19.01 -21.03 32.24
C THR A 500 -17.56 -21.48 32.42
N SER A 501 -16.79 -21.52 31.32
CA SER A 501 -15.37 -21.88 31.33
C SER A 501 -14.53 -20.87 32.11
N TRP A 502 -14.83 -19.57 31.98
CA TRP A 502 -14.19 -18.48 32.72
C TRP A 502 -14.33 -18.66 34.23
N LEU A 503 -15.56 -18.90 34.72
CA LEU A 503 -15.82 -19.11 36.14
C LEU A 503 -15.07 -20.33 36.68
N LYS A 504 -15.02 -21.42 35.91
CA LYS A 504 -14.23 -22.61 36.27
C LYS A 504 -12.75 -22.25 36.40
N LEU A 505 -12.17 -21.58 35.40
CA LEU A 505 -10.77 -21.13 35.44
C LEU A 505 -10.47 -20.17 36.59
N GLN A 506 -11.41 -19.28 36.93
CA GLN A 506 -11.28 -18.39 38.07
C GLN A 506 -11.17 -19.16 39.39
N THR A 507 -11.87 -20.29 39.52
CA THR A 507 -11.77 -21.15 40.72
C THR A 507 -10.50 -22.00 40.73
N THR A 508 -10.06 -22.53 39.59
CA THR A 508 -8.90 -23.43 39.52
C THR A 508 -7.56 -22.71 39.44
N SER A 509 -7.53 -21.50 38.88
CA SER A 509 -6.33 -20.72 38.59
C SER A 509 -6.55 -19.22 38.89
N PRO A 510 -6.81 -18.83 40.15
CA PRO A 510 -7.25 -17.48 40.52
C PRO A 510 -6.20 -16.38 40.25
N LEU A 511 -4.91 -16.74 40.17
CA LEU A 511 -3.80 -15.82 39.99
C LEU A 511 -3.63 -15.32 38.55
N LEU A 512 -4.36 -15.89 37.58
CA LEU A 512 -4.34 -15.39 36.20
C LEU A 512 -4.96 -14.01 36.12
N ASP A 513 -4.24 -13.06 35.53
CA ASP A 513 -4.77 -11.76 35.14
C ASP A 513 -5.90 -11.92 34.09
N TYR A 514 -6.59 -10.82 33.79
CA TYR A 514 -7.76 -10.84 32.92
C TYR A 514 -7.42 -11.29 31.50
N GLU A 515 -6.32 -10.79 30.95
CA GLU A 515 -5.86 -11.08 29.60
C GLU A 515 -5.47 -12.55 29.43
N ASN A 516 -4.63 -13.09 30.31
CA ASN A 516 -4.25 -14.49 30.26
C ASN A 516 -5.45 -15.40 30.51
N ARG A 517 -6.35 -15.03 31.46
CA ARG A 517 -7.57 -15.81 31.69
C ARG A 517 -8.47 -15.83 30.47
N THR A 518 -8.58 -14.72 29.73
CA THR A 518 -9.37 -14.65 28.50
C THR A 518 -8.84 -15.62 27.45
N LEU A 519 -7.53 -15.60 27.23
CA LEU A 519 -6.86 -16.50 26.28
C LEU A 519 -7.01 -17.97 26.68
N HIS A 520 -6.76 -18.29 27.95
CA HIS A 520 -6.94 -19.64 28.48
C HIS A 520 -8.39 -20.11 28.35
N THR A 521 -9.36 -19.23 28.61
CA THR A 521 -10.79 -19.57 28.50
C THR A 521 -11.16 -19.92 27.07
N THR A 522 -10.75 -19.10 26.09
CA THR A 522 -11.00 -19.39 24.66
C THR A 522 -10.32 -20.68 24.20
N TRP A 523 -9.08 -20.93 24.65
CA TRP A 523 -8.36 -22.16 24.34
C TRP A 523 -9.03 -23.40 24.96
N GLN A 524 -9.46 -23.29 26.23
CA GLN A 524 -10.05 -24.42 26.96
C GLN A 524 -11.35 -24.89 26.32
N ILE A 525 -12.21 -23.97 25.85
CA ILE A 525 -13.45 -24.31 25.13
C ILE A 525 -13.15 -25.13 23.88
N THR A 526 -12.15 -24.70 23.10
CA THR A 526 -11.71 -25.40 21.90
C THR A 526 -11.11 -26.76 22.23
N PHE A 527 -10.25 -26.82 23.25
CA PHE A 527 -9.63 -28.06 23.69
C PHE A 527 -10.66 -29.09 24.19
N ASP A 528 -11.62 -28.67 25.02
CA ASP A 528 -12.69 -29.53 25.53
C ASP A 528 -13.52 -30.12 24.38
N ARG A 529 -13.78 -29.32 23.34
CA ARG A 529 -14.48 -29.78 22.13
C ARG A 529 -13.66 -30.81 21.35
N ILE A 530 -12.37 -30.55 21.13
CA ILE A 530 -11.49 -31.51 20.45
C ILE A 530 -11.42 -32.81 21.25
N GLN A 531 -11.34 -32.75 22.58
CA GLN A 531 -11.31 -33.94 23.43
C GLN A 531 -12.59 -34.77 23.34
N GLN A 532 -13.76 -34.11 23.26
CA GLN A 532 -15.06 -34.77 23.05
C GLN A 532 -15.18 -35.42 21.68
N GLN A 533 -14.66 -34.79 20.62
CA GLN A 533 -14.72 -35.31 19.26
C GLN A 533 -13.69 -36.42 19.01
N ASN A 534 -12.47 -36.24 19.50
CA ASN A 534 -11.37 -37.18 19.33
C ASN A 534 -10.37 -37.08 20.49
N THR A 535 -10.46 -38.05 21.39
CA THR A 535 -9.58 -38.12 22.57
C THR A 535 -8.10 -38.31 22.19
N ALA A 536 -7.79 -38.97 21.06
CA ALA A 536 -6.41 -39.14 20.61
C ALA A 536 -5.80 -37.80 20.16
N SER A 537 -6.55 -36.97 19.42
CA SER A 537 -6.12 -35.62 19.03
C SER A 537 -5.87 -34.72 20.25
N ALA A 538 -6.72 -34.79 21.27
CA ALA A 538 -6.51 -34.05 22.51
C ALA A 538 -5.28 -34.51 23.31
N LYS A 539 -4.99 -35.83 23.30
CA LYS A 539 -3.74 -36.36 23.89
C LYS A 539 -2.51 -35.87 23.13
N LEU A 540 -2.57 -35.83 21.80
CA LEU A 540 -1.48 -35.30 20.97
C LEU A 540 -1.24 -33.82 21.27
N LEU A 541 -2.28 -32.98 21.31
CA LEU A 541 -2.16 -31.56 21.67
C LEU A 541 -1.55 -31.35 23.06
N LYS A 542 -1.93 -32.17 24.04
CA LYS A 542 -1.31 -32.16 25.38
C LYS A 542 0.17 -32.53 25.34
N ALA A 543 0.54 -33.52 24.54
CA ALA A 543 1.94 -33.91 24.37
C ALA A 543 2.76 -32.80 23.69
N MET A 544 2.16 -32.07 22.74
CA MET A 544 2.82 -30.93 22.07
C MET A 544 3.11 -29.77 23.04
N GLY A 545 2.32 -29.58 24.09
CA GLY A 545 2.58 -28.55 25.11
C GLY A 545 3.74 -28.85 26.07
N ILE A 546 4.42 -29.99 25.91
CA ILE A 546 5.63 -30.38 26.65
C ILE A 546 6.90 -29.94 25.88
N PHE A 547 6.77 -29.75 24.57
CA PHE A 547 7.81 -29.24 23.67
C PHE A 547 7.61 -27.75 23.44
#